data_AF-A0A2M7TEX6-F1
#
_entry.id   AF-A0A2M7TEX6-F1
#
_cell.length_a   1.000
_cell.length_b   1.000
_cell.length_c   1.000
_cell.angle_alpha   90.00
_cell.angle_beta   90.00
_cell.angle_gamma   90.00
#
_symmetry.space_group_name_H-M   'P 1'
#
loop_
_entity.id
_entity.type
_entity.pdbx_description
1 polymer ?
#
loop_
_entity_poly.entity_id
_entity_poly.type
_entity_poly.pdbx_seq_one_letter_code
_entity_poly.pdbx_strand_id
1 'polypeptide(L)'
;MPKRQFARNKTKDIRSSYSYRPQDTIRNDEKVVYRNLFVVFALVLSLSAVLYLYGIDIVVGLSDFWRGAFPNSNIVTIDNTEQTVPVAAPRIDPVSLFTKDATVDVKGWAQPGVEVEIYLNDSLVSTVLVDKNGRFEYTGMSLSEGGNTLYSFSIKDEVKSGSSDTYTITRDSIAPILTVHASDVISEPTPHITIAGSVDEKSTITVNEQRAILHADNTFSFDLSLSPGVTQIAIKAIDLAGNEKVETLSATVEQTTAEPTPSE
;
A
#
# COMPACT_ATOMS: atom_id res chain seq x y z
N MET A 1 77.21 -18.89 -48.47
CA MET A 1 76.63 -18.35 -49.71
C MET A 1 76.06 -16.95 -49.46
N PRO A 2 76.19 -16.02 -50.42
CA PRO A 2 76.49 -14.62 -50.09
C PRO A 2 75.59 -13.57 -50.77
N LYS A 3 75.93 -12.30 -50.48
CA LYS A 3 75.70 -11.06 -51.25
C LYS A 3 74.37 -10.31 -51.05
N ARG A 4 74.46 -9.37 -50.09
CA ARG A 4 73.92 -8.01 -50.21
C ARG A 4 74.16 -7.47 -51.63
N GLN A 5 73.11 -7.03 -52.31
CA GLN A 5 73.22 -6.15 -53.47
C GLN A 5 72.60 -4.80 -53.14
N PHE A 6 73.45 -3.78 -53.23
CA PHE A 6 73.07 -2.38 -53.24
C PHE A 6 72.37 -2.08 -54.57
N ALA A 7 71.11 -1.64 -54.52
CA ALA A 7 70.43 -1.03 -55.66
C ALA A 7 70.55 0.49 -55.53
N ARG A 8 71.19 1.06 -56.55
CA ARG A 8 71.64 2.45 -56.69
C ARG A 8 70.48 3.35 -57.14
N ASN A 9 70.49 4.59 -56.64
CA ASN A 9 69.60 5.72 -56.96
C ASN A 9 69.10 5.78 -58.42
N LYS A 10 67.78 6.00 -58.59
CA LYS A 10 67.22 6.71 -59.74
C LYS A 10 66.77 8.10 -59.28
N THR A 11 67.64 9.08 -59.51
CA THR A 11 67.32 10.50 -59.46
C THR A 11 66.22 10.77 -60.48
N LYS A 12 65.05 11.24 -60.03
CA LYS A 12 63.95 11.66 -60.91
C LYS A 12 64.11 13.16 -61.11
N ASP A 13 64.61 13.57 -62.27
CA ASP A 13 64.74 14.97 -62.66
C ASP A 13 63.37 15.65 -62.65
N ILE A 14 63.16 16.57 -61.71
CA ILE A 14 62.00 17.46 -61.71
C ILE A 14 62.33 18.63 -62.64
N ARG A 15 61.95 18.52 -63.91
CA ARG A 15 61.92 19.67 -64.81
C ARG A 15 60.64 20.45 -64.53
N SER A 16 60.75 21.57 -63.83
CA SER A 16 59.70 22.58 -63.74
C SER A 16 59.53 23.27 -65.10
N SER A 17 58.55 22.84 -65.90
CA SER A 17 58.11 23.60 -67.06
C SER A 17 57.13 24.68 -66.60
N TYR A 18 57.63 25.90 -66.42
CA TYR A 18 56.76 27.07 -66.38
C TYR A 18 56.18 27.28 -67.78
N SER A 19 54.94 26.87 -67.99
CA SER A 19 54.19 27.28 -69.19
C SER A 19 53.77 28.74 -69.01
N TYR A 20 54.37 29.62 -69.81
CA TYR A 20 53.99 31.03 -69.89
C TYR A 20 52.59 31.10 -70.54
N ARG A 21 51.57 31.52 -69.77
CA ARG A 21 50.24 31.82 -70.32
C ARG A 21 50.31 33.17 -71.07
N PRO A 22 49.82 33.27 -72.33
CA PRO A 22 49.84 34.51 -73.08
C PRO A 22 49.00 35.61 -72.39
N GLN A 23 49.49 36.86 -72.40
CA GLN A 23 48.82 38.01 -71.74
C GLN A 23 47.38 38.26 -72.21
N ASP A 24 47.02 37.86 -73.43
CA ASP A 24 45.66 38.01 -73.95
C ASP A 24 44.64 37.05 -73.33
N THR A 25 45.07 35.87 -72.86
CA THR A 25 44.17 34.97 -72.11
C THR A 25 43.92 35.51 -70.70
N ILE A 26 44.89 36.20 -70.09
CA ILE A 26 44.75 36.82 -68.76
C ILE A 26 43.68 37.92 -68.77
N ARG A 27 43.67 38.82 -69.77
CA ARG A 27 42.64 39.88 -69.86
C ARG A 27 41.23 39.35 -70.10
N ASN A 28 41.09 38.24 -70.84
CA ASN A 28 39.78 37.63 -71.07
C ASN A 28 39.31 36.81 -69.85
N ASP A 29 40.22 36.13 -69.16
CA ASP A 29 39.95 35.43 -67.90
C ASP A 29 39.57 36.41 -66.79
N GLU A 30 40.26 37.56 -66.68
CA GLU A 30 39.92 38.64 -65.74
C GLU A 30 38.51 39.18 -65.98
N LYS A 31 38.13 39.45 -67.24
CA LYS A 31 36.77 39.91 -67.57
C LYS A 31 35.70 38.90 -67.18
N VAL A 32 35.97 37.60 -67.36
CA VAL A 32 35.05 36.53 -66.94
C VAL A 32 34.97 36.43 -65.41
N VAL A 33 36.10 36.58 -64.71
CA VAL A 33 36.15 36.60 -63.24
C VAL A 33 35.41 37.79 -62.67
N TYR A 34 35.64 39.01 -63.18
CA TYR A 34 34.91 40.21 -62.72
C TYR A 34 33.41 40.12 -63.02
N ARG A 35 33.02 39.54 -64.15
CA ARG A 35 31.60 39.29 -64.47
C ARG A 35 30.98 38.30 -63.47
N ASN A 36 31.65 37.19 -63.18
CA ASN A 36 31.14 36.20 -62.23
C ASN A 36 31.12 36.75 -60.81
N LEU A 37 32.13 37.52 -60.40
CA LEU A 37 32.19 38.19 -59.10
C LEU A 37 31.06 39.21 -58.95
N PHE A 38 30.80 40.01 -59.99
CA PHE A 38 29.69 40.94 -60.02
C PHE A 38 28.33 40.21 -59.91
N VAL A 39 28.15 39.09 -60.61
CA VAL A 39 26.94 38.26 -60.51
C VAL A 39 26.77 37.72 -59.09
N VAL A 40 27.82 37.17 -58.48
CA VAL A 40 27.77 36.68 -57.10
C VAL A 40 27.45 37.81 -56.12
N PHE A 41 28.08 38.97 -56.29
CA PHE A 41 27.82 40.14 -55.45
C PHE A 41 26.38 40.65 -55.61
N ALA A 42 25.85 40.69 -56.84
CA ALA A 42 24.46 41.03 -57.11
C ALA A 42 23.49 40.01 -56.50
N LEU A 43 23.81 38.71 -56.52
CA LEU A 43 23.01 37.67 -55.88
C LEU A 43 23.00 37.80 -54.36
N VAL A 44 24.16 38.08 -53.75
CA VAL A 44 24.26 38.29 -52.30
C VAL A 44 23.49 39.54 -51.88
N LEU A 45 23.66 40.66 -52.61
CA LEU A 45 22.89 41.88 -52.34
C LEU A 45 21.38 41.67 -52.51
N SER A 46 20.97 40.93 -53.54
CA SER A 46 19.57 40.57 -53.76
C SER A 46 19.03 39.73 -52.60
N LEU A 47 19.77 38.70 -52.16
CA LEU A 47 19.38 37.87 -51.01
C LEU A 47 19.31 38.68 -49.72
N SER A 48 20.29 39.55 -49.47
CA SER A 48 20.27 40.47 -48.33
C SER A 48 19.10 41.45 -48.39
N ALA A 49 18.76 41.99 -49.56
CA ALA A 49 17.60 42.86 -49.74
C ALA A 49 16.28 42.10 -49.48
N VAL A 50 16.15 40.86 -49.94
CA VAL A 50 14.99 40.00 -49.66
C VAL A 50 14.88 39.70 -48.17
N LEU A 51 15.98 39.34 -47.51
CA LEU A 51 16.01 39.12 -46.06
C LEU A 51 15.76 40.40 -45.27
N TYR A 52 16.12 41.58 -45.78
CA TYR A 52 15.85 42.84 -45.11
C TYR A 52 14.39 43.27 -45.28
N LEU A 53 13.86 43.18 -46.49
CA LEU A 53 12.50 43.61 -46.83
C LEU A 53 11.44 42.64 -46.31
N TYR A 54 11.73 41.34 -46.35
CA TYR A 54 10.79 40.28 -46.01
C TYR A 54 11.29 39.39 -44.88
N GLY A 55 12.42 39.66 -44.23
CA GLY A 55 12.99 38.75 -43.23
C GLY A 55 12.04 38.48 -42.06
N ILE A 56 11.33 39.50 -41.59
CA ILE A 56 10.34 39.32 -40.52
C ILE A 56 9.17 38.49 -41.03
N ASP A 57 8.64 38.77 -42.23
CA ASP A 57 7.54 38.00 -42.82
C ASP A 57 7.94 36.55 -43.15
N ILE A 58 9.19 36.30 -43.57
CA ILE A 58 9.74 34.98 -43.78
C ILE A 58 9.86 34.24 -42.44
N VAL A 59 10.33 34.89 -41.37
CA VAL A 59 10.44 34.27 -40.04
C VAL A 59 9.07 33.97 -39.43
N VAL A 60 8.10 34.87 -39.59
CA VAL A 60 6.72 34.67 -39.12
C VAL A 60 5.99 33.63 -39.98
N GLY A 61 6.15 33.65 -41.30
CA GLY A 61 5.58 32.65 -42.21
C GLY A 61 6.29 31.30 -42.17
N LEU A 62 7.51 31.24 -41.62
CA LEU A 62 8.26 29.99 -41.45
C LEU A 62 7.48 29.02 -40.56
N SER A 63 6.81 29.50 -39.50
CA SER A 63 5.98 28.62 -38.64
C SER A 63 4.82 27.98 -39.41
N ASP A 64 4.21 28.71 -40.35
CA ASP A 64 3.12 28.20 -41.18
C ASP A 64 3.63 27.21 -42.23
N PHE A 65 4.80 27.47 -42.81
CA PHE A 65 5.50 26.54 -43.70
C PHE A 65 5.87 25.23 -42.99
N TRP A 66 6.44 25.28 -41.78
CA TRP A 66 6.76 24.06 -41.01
C TRP A 66 5.51 23.27 -40.63
N ARG A 67 4.39 23.95 -40.32
CA ARG A 67 3.08 23.31 -40.07
C ARG A 67 2.53 22.58 -41.30
N GLY A 68 2.78 23.09 -42.51
CA GLY A 68 2.39 22.47 -43.77
C GLY A 68 3.34 21.39 -44.29
N ALA A 69 4.66 21.56 -44.08
CA ALA A 69 5.69 20.64 -44.52
C ALA A 69 5.77 19.38 -43.64
N PHE A 70 5.36 19.48 -42.37
CA PHE A 70 5.28 18.37 -41.41
C PHE A 70 3.91 18.38 -40.73
N PRO A 71 2.83 17.97 -41.43
CA PRO A 71 1.45 18.01 -40.92
C PRO A 71 1.20 17.14 -39.68
N ASN A 72 2.18 16.29 -39.32
CA ASN A 72 2.15 15.43 -38.12
C ASN A 72 3.24 15.78 -37.10
N SER A 73 3.70 17.04 -37.05
CA SER A 73 4.43 17.48 -35.88
C SER A 73 3.43 17.66 -34.74
N ASN A 74 3.38 16.68 -33.84
CA ASN A 74 2.76 16.84 -32.54
C ASN A 74 3.51 17.98 -31.84
N ILE A 75 3.02 19.20 -32.00
CA ILE A 75 3.36 20.28 -31.07
C ILE A 75 2.82 19.76 -29.75
N VAL A 76 3.71 19.26 -28.90
CA VAL A 76 3.39 19.03 -27.50
C VAL A 76 3.11 20.42 -26.96
N THR A 77 1.83 20.80 -26.91
CA THR A 77 1.38 21.70 -25.85
C THR A 77 1.96 21.08 -24.59
N ILE A 78 2.91 21.77 -23.94
CA ILE A 78 3.15 21.50 -22.53
C ILE A 78 1.85 21.98 -21.88
N ASP A 79 0.85 21.10 -21.90
CA ASP A 79 -0.20 21.12 -20.92
C ASP A 79 0.57 21.01 -19.61
N ASN A 80 0.72 22.15 -18.92
CA ASN A 80 0.84 22.11 -17.48
C ASN A 80 -0.49 21.59 -16.95
N THR A 81 -0.81 20.32 -17.23
CA THR A 81 -1.58 19.54 -16.28
C THR A 81 -0.72 19.61 -15.03
N GLU A 82 -1.19 20.35 -14.03
CA GLU A 82 -0.61 20.27 -12.70
C GLU A 82 -0.49 18.77 -12.40
N GLN A 83 0.75 18.27 -12.32
CA GLN A 83 0.98 16.90 -11.95
C GLN A 83 0.56 16.81 -10.48
N THR A 84 -0.72 16.53 -10.25
CA THR A 84 -1.26 16.39 -8.91
C THR A 84 -0.50 15.22 -8.29
N VAL A 85 0.17 15.50 -7.16
CA VAL A 85 0.83 14.43 -6.41
C VAL A 85 -0.28 13.44 -6.03
N PRO A 86 -0.17 12.16 -6.41
CA PRO A 86 -1.22 11.19 -6.10
C PRO A 86 -1.38 11.11 -4.59
N VAL A 87 -2.61 11.30 -4.12
CA VAL A 87 -2.92 11.21 -2.70
C VAL A 87 -2.78 9.76 -2.24
N ALA A 88 -1.98 9.54 -1.18
CA ALA A 88 -1.71 8.20 -0.66
C ALA A 88 -2.93 7.63 0.09
N ALA A 89 -3.10 6.31 0.02
CA ALA A 89 -4.13 5.63 0.80
C ALA A 89 -3.91 5.83 2.31
N PRO A 90 -4.99 6.03 3.09
CA PRO A 90 -4.89 6.12 4.53
C PRO A 90 -4.59 4.74 5.13
N ARG A 91 -4.05 4.73 6.35
CA ARG A 91 -3.82 3.51 7.14
C ARG A 91 -4.65 3.58 8.41
N ILE A 92 -5.57 2.64 8.57
CA ILE A 92 -6.35 2.48 9.80
C ILE A 92 -5.49 1.73 10.84
N ASP A 93 -5.46 2.23 12.08
CA ASP A 93 -4.83 1.55 13.22
C ASP A 93 -5.59 0.23 13.49
N PRO A 94 -4.91 -0.83 13.97
CA PRO A 94 -5.58 -2.11 14.21
C PRO A 94 -6.80 -1.99 15.13
N VAL A 95 -7.92 -2.53 14.67
CA VAL A 95 -9.17 -2.66 15.44
C VAL A 95 -9.38 -4.12 15.87
N SER A 96 -10.17 -4.34 16.93
CA SER A 96 -10.53 -5.71 17.33
C SER A 96 -11.37 -6.38 16.25
N LEU A 97 -11.07 -7.65 15.95
CA LEU A 97 -11.83 -8.43 14.96
C LEU A 97 -13.16 -8.97 15.54
N PHE A 98 -13.26 -9.06 16.86
CA PHE A 98 -14.47 -9.48 17.57
C PHE A 98 -14.76 -8.48 18.69
N THR A 99 -16.02 -8.11 18.87
CA THR A 99 -16.44 -7.19 19.94
C THR A 99 -17.89 -7.42 20.31
N LYS A 100 -18.23 -7.20 21.57
CA LYS A 100 -19.63 -7.11 22.02
C LYS A 100 -20.19 -5.70 22.02
N ASP A 101 -19.33 -4.71 21.82
CA ASP A 101 -19.72 -3.32 21.85
C ASP A 101 -20.46 -2.95 20.56
N ALA A 102 -21.53 -2.15 20.71
CA ALA A 102 -22.31 -1.67 19.58
C ALA A 102 -21.59 -0.61 18.74
N THR A 103 -20.43 -0.14 19.19
CA THR A 103 -19.66 0.92 18.55
C THR A 103 -18.17 0.65 18.57
N VAL A 104 -17.44 1.16 17.58
CA VAL A 104 -15.98 1.13 17.52
C VAL A 104 -15.41 2.51 17.21
N ASP A 105 -14.23 2.81 17.76
CA ASP A 105 -13.47 3.99 17.39
C ASP A 105 -12.50 3.65 16.26
N VAL A 106 -12.47 4.51 15.23
CA VAL A 106 -11.58 4.37 14.08
C VAL A 106 -10.51 5.45 14.14
N LYS A 107 -9.26 5.02 14.25
CA LYS A 107 -8.09 5.89 14.29
C LYS A 107 -7.14 5.50 13.18
N GLY A 108 -6.32 6.43 12.73
CA GLY A 108 -5.33 6.10 11.73
C GLY A 108 -4.40 7.23 11.34
N TRP A 109 -3.73 7.00 10.22
CA TRP A 109 -2.73 7.85 9.62
C TRP A 109 -3.02 8.14 8.16
N ALA A 110 -2.80 9.37 7.74
CA ALA A 110 -2.88 9.80 6.35
C ALA A 110 -2.01 11.05 6.14
N GLN A 111 -1.95 11.55 4.91
CA GLN A 111 -1.21 12.79 4.63
C GLN A 111 -1.84 13.97 5.40
N PRO A 112 -1.05 14.80 6.11
CA PRO A 112 -1.60 15.96 6.83
C PRO A 112 -2.41 16.90 5.94
N GLY A 113 -3.56 17.36 6.43
CA GLY A 113 -4.43 18.31 5.74
C GLY A 113 -5.27 17.75 4.60
N VAL A 114 -5.24 16.43 4.35
CA VAL A 114 -6.21 15.76 3.47
C VAL A 114 -7.45 15.36 4.26
N GLU A 115 -8.55 15.08 3.58
CA GLU A 115 -9.73 14.47 4.19
C GLU A 115 -9.66 12.94 4.07
N VAL A 116 -10.24 12.22 5.02
CA VAL A 116 -10.38 10.76 4.99
C VAL A 116 -11.85 10.41 5.01
N GLU A 117 -12.33 9.79 3.93
CA GLU A 117 -13.63 9.15 3.88
C GLU A 117 -13.57 7.77 4.52
N ILE A 118 -14.41 7.54 5.52
CA ILE A 118 -14.50 6.28 6.26
C ILE A 118 -15.78 5.56 5.85
N TYR A 119 -15.64 4.33 5.40
CA TYR A 119 -16.73 3.48 4.93
C TYR A 119 -16.97 2.31 5.88
N LEU A 120 -18.24 1.99 6.08
CA LEU A 120 -18.70 0.77 6.76
C LEU A 120 -19.77 0.10 5.90
N ASN A 121 -19.58 -1.19 5.58
CA ASN A 121 -20.53 -1.96 4.76
C ASN A 121 -20.90 -1.23 3.46
N ASP A 122 -19.88 -0.72 2.75
CA ASP A 122 -19.97 0.01 1.49
C ASP A 122 -20.70 1.36 1.53
N SER A 123 -21.08 1.83 2.73
CA SER A 123 -21.69 3.12 2.95
C SER A 123 -20.69 4.10 3.54
N LEU A 124 -20.65 5.33 3.00
CA LEU A 124 -19.88 6.42 3.59
C LEU A 124 -20.48 6.77 4.96
N VAL A 125 -19.70 6.62 6.02
CA VAL A 125 -20.11 6.92 7.40
C VAL A 125 -19.71 8.34 7.78
N SER A 126 -18.49 8.74 7.42
CA SER A 126 -17.92 10.02 7.85
C SER A 126 -16.79 10.47 6.95
N THR A 127 -16.55 11.78 6.93
CA THR A 127 -15.38 12.40 6.32
C THR A 127 -14.64 13.19 7.40
N VAL A 128 -13.37 12.87 7.65
CA VAL A 128 -12.57 13.45 8.74
C VAL A 128 -11.33 14.14 8.19
N LEU A 129 -11.08 15.37 8.65
CA LEU A 129 -9.85 16.10 8.31
C LEU A 129 -8.65 15.53 9.09
N VAL A 130 -7.56 15.26 8.39
CA VAL A 130 -6.32 14.76 8.97
C VAL A 130 -5.54 15.91 9.59
N ASP A 131 -5.12 15.74 10.84
CA ASP A 131 -4.40 16.76 11.59
C ASP A 131 -2.98 17.02 11.02
N LYS A 132 -2.33 18.06 11.54
CA LYS A 132 -0.96 18.45 11.16
C LYS A 132 0.10 17.36 11.39
N ASN A 133 -0.17 16.40 12.26
CA ASN A 133 0.70 15.28 12.58
C ASN A 133 0.40 14.05 11.71
N GLY A 134 -0.62 14.12 10.84
CA GLY A 134 -1.04 13.01 9.99
C GLY A 134 -2.02 12.06 10.66
N ARG A 135 -2.66 12.43 11.78
CA ARG A 135 -3.64 11.62 12.50
C ARG A 135 -5.06 11.99 12.13
N PHE A 136 -5.91 10.97 12.04
CA PHE A 136 -7.36 11.13 12.03
C PHE A 136 -8.00 10.22 13.08
N GLU A 137 -9.17 10.63 13.57
CA GLU A 137 -9.97 9.90 14.55
C GLU A 137 -11.45 10.13 14.28
N TYR A 138 -12.22 9.03 14.34
CA TYR A 138 -13.67 9.02 14.31
C TYR A 138 -14.17 8.09 15.42
N THR A 139 -14.92 8.63 16.37
CA THR A 139 -15.38 7.88 17.55
C THR A 139 -16.82 7.44 17.41
N GLY A 140 -17.17 6.29 17.97
CA GLY A 140 -18.56 5.85 18.07
C GLY A 140 -19.19 5.38 16.75
N MET A 141 -18.40 4.80 15.84
CA MET A 141 -18.93 4.18 14.63
C MET A 141 -19.88 3.03 15.01
N SER A 142 -21.15 3.12 14.63
CA SER A 142 -22.15 2.10 14.96
C SER A 142 -21.96 0.82 14.14
N LEU A 143 -21.95 -0.32 14.83
CA LEU A 143 -21.83 -1.65 14.24
C LEU A 143 -23.18 -2.38 14.25
N SER A 144 -23.49 -3.08 13.18
CA SER A 144 -24.59 -4.05 13.14
C SER A 144 -24.14 -5.38 13.76
N GLU A 145 -25.08 -6.18 14.27
CA GLU A 145 -24.76 -7.54 14.72
C GLU A 145 -24.20 -8.37 13.56
N GLY A 146 -23.21 -9.22 13.83
CA GLY A 146 -22.48 -9.97 12.81
C GLY A 146 -21.32 -9.19 12.19
N GLY A 147 -20.97 -9.54 10.94
CA GLY A 147 -19.81 -8.99 10.25
C GLY A 147 -20.03 -7.55 9.75
N ASN A 148 -19.05 -6.68 10.01
CA ASN A 148 -18.99 -5.30 9.55
C ASN A 148 -17.67 -5.04 8.82
N THR A 149 -17.72 -4.51 7.61
CA THR A 149 -16.56 -4.28 6.75
C THR A 149 -16.14 -2.81 6.78
N LEU A 150 -14.99 -2.50 7.36
CA LEU A 150 -14.42 -1.16 7.53
C LEU A 150 -13.25 -0.94 6.55
N TYR A 151 -13.27 0.18 5.84
CA TYR A 151 -12.16 0.65 5.02
C TYR A 151 -12.26 2.18 4.81
N SER A 152 -11.23 2.80 4.23
CA SER A 152 -11.19 4.25 4.06
C SER A 152 -10.39 4.69 2.82
N PHE A 153 -10.61 5.93 2.41
CA PHE A 153 -9.87 6.60 1.33
C PHE A 153 -9.46 8.00 1.76
N SER A 154 -8.34 8.48 1.25
CA SER A 154 -7.93 9.87 1.37
C SER A 154 -8.48 10.66 0.18
N ILE A 155 -8.89 11.90 0.43
CA ILE A 155 -9.35 12.86 -0.58
C ILE A 155 -8.52 14.13 -0.48
N LYS A 156 -8.00 14.56 -1.62
CA LYS A 156 -7.34 15.87 -1.77
C LYS A 156 -7.65 16.45 -3.14
N ASP A 157 -8.12 17.69 -3.17
CA ASP A 157 -8.41 18.42 -4.42
C ASP A 157 -9.29 17.60 -5.39
N GLU A 158 -10.36 16.98 -4.86
CA GLU A 158 -11.29 16.08 -5.57
C GLU A 158 -10.67 14.77 -6.12
N VAL A 159 -9.39 14.53 -5.85
CA VAL A 159 -8.72 13.26 -6.17
C VAL A 159 -8.84 12.30 -4.99
N LYS A 160 -9.35 11.09 -5.26
CA LYS A 160 -9.48 10.00 -4.30
C LYS A 160 -8.30 9.03 -4.40
N SER A 161 -7.76 8.61 -3.26
CA SER A 161 -6.68 7.62 -3.19
C SER A 161 -7.18 6.21 -3.53
N GLY A 162 -6.25 5.24 -3.55
CA GLY A 162 -6.61 3.84 -3.35
C GLY A 162 -7.23 3.58 -1.97
N SER A 163 -7.89 2.43 -1.80
CA SER A 163 -8.44 2.01 -0.50
C SER A 163 -7.33 1.71 0.51
N SER A 164 -7.60 1.95 1.79
CA SER A 164 -6.87 1.34 2.89
C SER A 164 -7.01 -0.18 2.90
N ASP A 165 -6.27 -0.83 3.79
CA ASP A 165 -6.59 -2.19 4.22
C ASP A 165 -8.03 -2.28 4.74
N THR A 166 -8.66 -3.43 4.50
CA THR A 166 -10.03 -3.73 4.95
C THR A 166 -10.00 -4.50 6.27
N TYR A 167 -10.83 -4.09 7.23
CA TYR A 167 -11.06 -4.81 8.47
C TYR A 167 -12.47 -5.39 8.49
N THR A 168 -12.59 -6.68 8.84
CA THR A 168 -13.88 -7.32 9.10
C THR A 168 -14.06 -7.48 10.60
N ILE A 169 -14.94 -6.67 11.18
CA ILE A 169 -15.25 -6.65 12.62
C ILE A 169 -16.54 -7.43 12.82
N THR A 170 -16.48 -8.52 13.57
CA THR A 170 -17.67 -9.28 13.98
C THR A 170 -18.17 -8.73 15.30
N ARG A 171 -19.35 -8.11 15.30
CA ARG A 171 -20.07 -7.76 16.51
C ARG A 171 -20.89 -8.95 16.96
N ASP A 172 -20.66 -9.39 18.20
CA ASP A 172 -21.43 -10.43 18.86
C ASP A 172 -21.74 -10.00 20.29
N SER A 173 -23.00 -9.76 20.57
CA SER A 173 -23.53 -9.30 21.85
C SER A 173 -24.21 -10.41 22.66
N ILE A 174 -24.22 -11.64 22.15
CA ILE A 174 -24.92 -12.77 22.75
C ILE A 174 -23.93 -13.58 23.56
N ALA A 175 -24.29 -13.89 24.81
CA ALA A 175 -23.46 -14.77 25.63
C ALA A 175 -23.58 -16.23 25.17
N PRO A 176 -22.50 -17.02 25.27
CA PRO A 176 -22.52 -18.42 24.87
C PRO A 176 -23.50 -19.24 25.75
N ILE A 177 -24.12 -20.26 25.16
CA ILE A 177 -24.94 -21.24 25.87
C ILE A 177 -24.02 -22.30 26.45
N LEU A 178 -23.86 -22.25 27.77
CA LEU A 178 -23.10 -23.22 28.55
C LEU A 178 -24.01 -24.29 29.15
N THR A 179 -23.78 -25.56 28.82
CA THR A 179 -24.43 -26.72 29.45
C THR A 179 -23.40 -27.50 30.26
N VAL A 180 -23.69 -27.78 31.52
CA VAL A 180 -22.77 -28.46 32.44
C VAL A 180 -23.44 -29.61 33.17
N HIS A 181 -22.67 -30.67 33.38
CA HIS A 181 -23.03 -31.82 34.19
C HIS A 181 -21.80 -32.25 35.00
N ALA A 182 -22.03 -32.76 36.20
CA ALA A 182 -20.97 -33.33 37.01
C ALA A 182 -21.28 -34.81 37.29
N SER A 183 -20.23 -35.62 37.32
CA SER A 183 -20.30 -36.98 37.82
C SER A 183 -20.50 -37.00 39.34
N ASP A 184 -20.79 -38.18 39.88
CA ASP A 184 -20.73 -38.38 41.32
C ASP A 184 -19.30 -38.18 41.85
N VAL A 185 -19.19 -37.75 43.12
CA VAL A 185 -17.91 -37.56 43.80
C VAL A 185 -17.26 -38.93 44.05
N ILE A 186 -16.03 -39.10 43.59
CA ILE A 186 -15.22 -40.30 43.85
C ILE A 186 -14.29 -39.97 45.01
N SER A 187 -14.49 -40.63 46.16
CA SER A 187 -13.82 -40.28 47.43
C SER A 187 -12.42 -40.87 47.62
N GLU A 188 -12.05 -41.92 46.87
CA GLU A 188 -10.78 -42.65 47.05
C GLU A 188 -9.96 -42.71 45.75
N PRO A 189 -8.60 -42.67 45.82
CA PRO A 189 -7.75 -42.42 47.00
C PRO A 189 -7.68 -40.94 47.41
N THR A 190 -8.14 -40.03 46.55
CA THR A 190 -8.33 -38.60 46.84
C THR A 190 -9.69 -38.16 46.29
N PRO A 191 -10.49 -37.39 47.04
CA PRO A 191 -11.78 -36.90 46.57
C PRO A 191 -11.64 -36.09 45.28
N HIS A 192 -12.36 -36.48 44.23
CA HIS A 192 -12.41 -35.75 42.98
C HIS A 192 -13.80 -35.86 42.33
N ILE A 193 -14.07 -34.92 41.42
CA ILE A 193 -15.28 -34.86 40.61
C ILE A 193 -14.92 -34.51 39.17
N THR A 194 -15.52 -35.21 38.22
CA THR A 194 -15.41 -34.86 36.81
C THR A 194 -16.55 -33.93 36.43
N ILE A 195 -16.21 -32.77 35.88
CA ILE A 195 -17.14 -31.79 35.35
C ILE A 195 -17.05 -31.85 33.83
N ALA A 196 -18.15 -32.16 33.17
CA ALA A 196 -18.24 -32.23 31.73
C ALA A 196 -19.33 -31.29 31.21
N GLY A 197 -19.21 -30.86 29.96
CA GLY A 197 -20.19 -29.97 29.39
C GLY A 197 -19.94 -29.67 27.93
N SER A 198 -20.77 -28.78 27.40
CA SER A 198 -20.64 -28.25 26.05
C SER A 198 -20.96 -26.76 26.02
N VAL A 199 -20.43 -26.11 24.99
CA VAL A 199 -20.81 -24.76 24.57
C VAL A 199 -21.31 -24.79 23.14
N ASP A 200 -22.24 -23.91 22.79
CA ASP A 200 -22.76 -23.79 21.43
C ASP A 200 -21.76 -23.12 20.46
N GLU A 201 -20.83 -22.34 20.99
CA GLU A 201 -19.82 -21.64 20.21
C GLU A 201 -18.41 -21.70 20.81
N LYS A 202 -17.43 -21.26 20.03
CA LYS A 202 -16.03 -21.31 20.44
C LYS A 202 -15.77 -20.36 21.61
N SER A 203 -15.48 -20.94 22.76
CA SER A 203 -15.24 -20.22 24.02
C SER A 203 -13.96 -20.65 24.72
N THR A 204 -13.46 -19.82 25.63
CA THR A 204 -12.53 -20.22 26.68
C THR A 204 -13.34 -20.65 27.90
N ILE A 205 -13.09 -21.87 28.39
CA ILE A 205 -13.76 -22.43 29.57
C ILE A 205 -12.81 -22.39 30.76
N THR A 206 -13.34 -22.00 31.93
CA THR A 206 -12.65 -22.10 33.21
C THR A 206 -13.53 -22.78 34.25
N VAL A 207 -12.92 -23.58 35.12
CA VAL A 207 -13.53 -24.22 36.29
C VAL A 207 -12.74 -23.74 37.51
N ASN A 208 -13.38 -23.00 38.42
CA ASN A 208 -12.71 -22.32 39.54
C ASN A 208 -11.45 -21.57 39.11
N GLU A 209 -11.57 -20.76 38.05
CA GLU A 209 -10.49 -19.98 37.41
C GLU A 209 -9.40 -20.81 36.71
N GLN A 210 -9.41 -22.14 36.82
CA GLN A 210 -8.50 -23.02 36.08
C GLN A 210 -9.03 -23.29 34.68
N ARG A 211 -8.19 -23.13 33.67
CA ARG A 211 -8.59 -23.32 32.27
C ARG A 211 -8.89 -24.80 31.97
N ALA A 212 -10.09 -25.07 31.46
CA ALA A 212 -10.46 -26.36 30.89
C ALA A 212 -10.16 -26.39 29.38
N ILE A 213 -9.83 -27.57 28.86
CA ILE A 213 -9.60 -27.76 27.43
C ILE A 213 -10.96 -27.89 26.74
N LEU A 214 -11.21 -27.03 25.75
CA LEU A 214 -12.34 -27.15 24.85
C LEU A 214 -11.92 -27.98 23.63
N HIS A 215 -12.64 -29.06 23.35
CA HIS A 215 -12.41 -29.92 22.19
C HIS A 215 -13.02 -29.29 20.91
N ALA A 216 -12.68 -29.87 19.75
CA ALA A 216 -13.12 -29.35 18.46
C ALA A 216 -14.64 -29.47 18.22
N ASP A 217 -15.32 -30.32 18.97
CA ASP A 217 -16.77 -30.50 18.98
C ASP A 217 -17.47 -29.62 20.04
N ASN A 218 -16.77 -28.62 20.57
CA ASN A 218 -17.21 -27.72 21.64
C ASN A 218 -17.60 -28.42 22.95
N THR A 219 -17.12 -29.63 23.20
CA THR A 219 -17.24 -30.28 24.51
C THR A 219 -16.01 -30.01 25.37
N PHE A 220 -16.18 -30.09 26.69
CA PHE A 220 -15.06 -30.05 27.64
C PHE A 220 -15.25 -31.07 28.76
N SER A 221 -14.13 -31.48 29.36
CA SER A 221 -14.10 -32.27 30.58
C SER A 221 -12.98 -31.75 31.48
N PHE A 222 -13.23 -31.72 32.79
CA PHE A 222 -12.29 -31.22 33.79
C PHE A 222 -12.41 -32.04 35.08
N ASP A 223 -11.32 -32.67 35.50
CA ASP A 223 -11.23 -33.37 36.78
C ASP A 223 -10.79 -32.39 37.87
N LEU A 224 -11.69 -32.12 38.81
CA LEU A 224 -11.46 -31.23 39.95
C LEU A 224 -11.21 -32.04 41.21
N SER A 225 -10.04 -31.87 41.83
CA SER A 225 -9.77 -32.40 43.17
C SER A 225 -10.53 -31.59 44.22
N LEU A 226 -11.14 -32.28 45.17
CA LEU A 226 -11.96 -31.71 46.23
C LEU A 226 -11.29 -31.87 47.59
N SER A 227 -11.54 -30.92 48.49
CA SER A 227 -11.22 -31.04 49.91
C SER A 227 -12.46 -31.45 50.70
N PRO A 228 -12.31 -32.09 51.88
CA PRO A 228 -13.45 -32.39 52.76
C PRO A 228 -14.29 -31.14 53.08
N GLY A 229 -15.61 -31.28 53.00
CA GLY A 229 -16.57 -30.19 53.15
C GLY A 229 -17.33 -29.89 51.86
N VAL A 230 -18.01 -28.74 51.84
CA VAL A 230 -18.79 -28.25 50.68
C VAL A 230 -17.90 -27.36 49.82
N THR A 231 -17.79 -27.68 48.54
CA THR A 231 -17.07 -26.88 47.53
C THR A 231 -18.08 -26.29 46.55
N GLN A 232 -18.08 -24.96 46.40
CA GLN A 232 -18.75 -24.29 45.29
C GLN A 232 -17.83 -24.29 44.07
N ILE A 233 -18.39 -24.65 42.92
CA ILE A 233 -17.66 -24.80 41.67
C ILE A 233 -18.26 -23.82 40.68
N ALA A 234 -17.48 -22.83 40.26
CA ALA A 234 -17.87 -21.88 39.23
C ALA A 234 -17.29 -22.32 37.88
N ILE A 235 -18.16 -22.55 36.91
CA ILE A 235 -17.79 -22.84 35.53
C ILE A 235 -18.13 -21.62 34.69
N LYS A 236 -17.14 -21.03 34.03
CA LYS A 236 -17.29 -19.84 33.20
C LYS A 236 -16.87 -20.12 31.76
N ALA A 237 -17.73 -19.75 30.81
CA ALA A 237 -17.43 -19.68 29.39
C ALA A 237 -17.31 -18.23 28.94
N ILE A 238 -16.29 -17.91 28.13
CA ILE A 238 -16.08 -16.60 27.51
C ILE A 238 -15.87 -16.80 26.01
N ASP A 239 -16.70 -16.19 25.17
CA ASP A 239 -16.58 -16.30 23.71
C ASP A 239 -15.42 -15.44 23.13
N LEU A 240 -15.36 -15.31 21.80
CA LEU A 240 -14.35 -14.49 21.13
C LEU A 240 -14.59 -12.98 21.24
N ALA A 241 -15.84 -12.55 21.43
CA ALA A 241 -16.24 -11.15 21.59
C ALA A 241 -16.14 -10.65 23.04
N GLY A 242 -15.90 -11.57 23.98
CA GLY A 242 -15.83 -11.32 25.41
C GLY A 242 -17.19 -11.32 26.12
N ASN A 243 -18.23 -11.96 25.56
CA ASN A 243 -19.44 -12.25 26.33
C ASN A 243 -19.20 -13.45 27.25
N GLU A 244 -19.81 -13.43 28.42
CA GLU A 244 -19.57 -14.42 29.46
C GLU A 244 -20.86 -15.12 29.87
N LYS A 245 -20.76 -16.43 30.14
CA LYS A 245 -21.76 -17.20 30.86
C LYS A 245 -21.12 -17.95 32.03
N VAL A 246 -21.76 -17.88 33.20
CA VAL A 246 -21.33 -18.58 34.41
C VAL A 246 -22.43 -19.52 34.88
N GLU A 247 -22.04 -20.75 35.21
CA GLU A 247 -22.86 -21.75 35.88
C GLU A 247 -22.18 -22.18 37.19
N THR A 248 -22.97 -22.54 38.19
CA THR A 248 -22.45 -22.93 39.51
C THR A 248 -22.97 -24.30 39.93
N LEU A 249 -22.06 -25.14 40.40
CA LEU A 249 -22.37 -26.45 41.00
C LEU A 249 -21.87 -26.50 42.44
N SER A 250 -22.43 -27.43 43.23
CA SER A 250 -21.95 -27.72 44.59
C SER A 250 -21.59 -29.19 44.72
N ALA A 251 -20.41 -29.48 45.24
CA ALA A 251 -19.99 -30.82 45.59
C ALA A 251 -19.72 -30.90 47.10
N THR A 252 -20.08 -32.02 47.72
CA THR A 252 -19.85 -32.25 49.15
C THR A 252 -19.01 -33.51 49.30
N VAL A 253 -17.90 -33.40 50.04
CA VAL A 253 -17.07 -34.51 50.46
C VAL A 253 -17.24 -34.68 51.96
N GLU A 254 -17.63 -35.87 52.41
CA GLU A 254 -17.75 -36.15 53.85
C GLU A 254 -16.39 -36.06 54.54
N GLN A 255 -16.35 -35.51 55.75
CA GLN A 255 -15.16 -35.57 56.59
C GLN A 255 -15.07 -36.96 57.21
N THR A 256 -14.05 -37.73 56.84
CA THR A 256 -13.68 -38.94 57.58
C THR A 256 -13.20 -38.52 58.95
N THR A 257 -14.10 -38.62 59.95
CA THR A 257 -13.73 -38.44 61.34
C THR A 257 -12.97 -39.69 61.75
N ALA A 258 -11.69 -39.58 62.08
CA ALA A 258 -10.95 -40.71 62.61
C ALA A 258 -11.64 -41.18 63.90
N GLU A 259 -12.02 -42.46 63.95
CA GLU A 259 -12.55 -43.08 65.17
C GLU A 259 -11.49 -42.90 66.28
N PRO A 260 -11.85 -42.39 67.47
CA PRO A 260 -10.88 -42.19 68.53
C PRO A 260 -10.27 -43.55 68.89
N THR A 261 -8.95 -43.64 68.82
CA THR A 261 -8.20 -44.81 69.27
C THR A 261 -8.63 -45.14 70.70
N PRO A 262 -9.05 -46.38 71.01
CA PRO A 262 -9.40 -46.73 72.39
C PRO A 262 -8.17 -46.51 73.27
N SER A 263 -8.32 -45.73 74.34
CA SER A 263 -7.30 -45.59 75.36
C SER A 263 -7.12 -46.93 76.07
N GLU A 264 -5.94 -47.55 75.93
CA GLU A 264 -5.46 -48.64 76.81
C GLU A 264 -4.95 -48.09 78.15
#